data_AF-A0ABD6MSU9-F1
#
_entry.id   AF-A0ABD6MSU9-F1
#
_cell.length_a   1.000
_cell.length_b   1.000
_cell.length_c   1.000
_cell.angle_alpha   90.00
_cell.angle_beta   90.00
_cell.angle_gamma   90.00
#
_symmetry.space_group_name_H-M   'P 1'
#
loop_
_entity.id
_entity.type
_entity.pdbx_description
1 polymer ?
#
loop_
_entity_poly.entity_id
_entity_poly.type
_entity_poly.pdbx_seq_one_letter_code
_entity_poly.pdbx_strand_id
1 'polypeptide(L)'
;MTFRPLFRVGPVRRFTRNLLCPVDLFGHSLLLKYTRNPAEAGEEIHGHARLARHYRVPALHTHLRVPGGHLLAYERLPGGTDQGLLLDLLNTDGPTSHLHTYIEELTAAYQEVILTTAWPADPAHVVRKLYWDRAAPGGRLDTYYAGKDFLIADGLVDIPVSRLNTYALKINGRRHHLDWAATLRWLRAHFATAEPVWVALTQGDPTDVNLAHPLAWFDYDTAGMNSIPGEFANFLWYASAVGGWLAPTYNPTAFADHPATFTHVPANTPEIRRAAIDHTTSTIHIDYTPRLSAPRRAAVTAYWNKLVRPVADRLWPGEDLANLLRPYLAMRILGVYNLADLASEDRLVLLARLAEAMSPAFDPTTYFCPLESPCPAL
;
A
#
# COMPACT_ATOMS: atom_id res chain seq x y z
N MET A 1 9.06 -28.36 36.55
CA MET A 1 8.39 -27.04 36.62
C MET A 1 9.32 -26.02 36.00
N THR A 2 9.00 -25.50 34.81
CA THR A 2 9.79 -24.45 34.16
C THR A 2 9.44 -23.11 34.78
N PHE A 3 10.42 -22.47 35.44
CA PHE A 3 10.30 -21.13 35.99
C PHE A 3 10.03 -20.16 34.83
N ARG A 4 8.79 -19.66 34.70
CA ARG A 4 8.52 -18.54 33.81
C ARG A 4 8.95 -17.26 34.54
N PRO A 5 9.89 -16.47 34.00
CA PRO A 5 10.27 -15.22 34.63
C PRO A 5 9.04 -14.31 34.73
N LEU A 6 8.84 -13.69 35.89
CA LEU A 6 7.73 -12.78 36.17
C LEU A 6 7.76 -11.52 35.29
N PHE A 7 8.94 -11.20 34.76
CA PHE A 7 9.20 -10.08 33.89
C PHE A 7 10.29 -10.44 32.87
N ARG A 8 10.01 -10.24 31.59
CA ARG A 8 11.01 -10.34 30.51
C ARG A 8 10.82 -9.17 29.56
N VAL A 9 11.91 -8.48 29.25
CA VAL A 9 11.94 -7.43 28.23
C VAL A 9 12.76 -7.95 27.06
N GLY A 10 12.16 -7.96 25.87
CA GLY A 10 12.86 -8.30 24.64
C GLY A 10 13.57 -7.10 24.01
N PRO A 11 14.24 -7.29 22.86
CA PRO A 11 14.99 -6.24 22.21
C PRO A 11 14.08 -5.09 21.75
N VAL A 12 14.51 -3.86 21.98
CA VAL A 12 13.84 -2.67 21.43
C VAL A 12 14.14 -2.61 19.94
N ARG A 13 13.08 -2.45 19.15
CA ARG A 13 13.14 -2.34 17.69
C ARG A 13 12.65 -0.98 17.28
N ARG A 14 13.21 -0.45 16.19
CA ARG A 14 12.69 0.75 15.56
C ARG A 14 11.86 0.31 14.36
N PHE A 15 10.57 0.64 14.38
CA PHE A 15 9.69 0.49 13.24
C PHE A 15 9.31 1.88 12.77
N THR A 16 9.84 2.28 11.61
CA THR A 16 9.78 3.66 11.09
C THR A 16 10.28 4.71 12.11
N ARG A 17 9.37 5.48 12.72
CA ARG A 17 9.67 6.51 13.74
C ARG A 17 9.32 6.04 15.16
N ASN A 18 8.64 4.91 15.29
CA ASN A 18 8.18 4.35 16.56
C ASN A 18 9.18 3.31 17.09
N LEU A 19 9.19 3.15 18.41
CA LEU A 19 9.95 2.08 19.06
C LEU A 19 8.98 0.99 19.51
N LEU A 20 9.28 -0.25 19.18
CA LEU A 20 8.52 -1.42 19.57
C LEU A 20 9.35 -2.26 20.55
N CYS A 21 8.74 -2.69 21.64
CA CYS A 21 9.41 -3.52 22.64
C CYS A 21 8.48 -4.64 23.12
N PRO A 22 8.78 -5.91 22.84
CA PRO A 22 8.01 -7.01 23.39
C PRO A 22 8.34 -7.19 24.88
N VAL A 23 7.31 -7.39 25.70
CA VAL A 23 7.42 -7.57 27.15
C VAL A 23 6.55 -8.73 27.58
N ASP A 24 7.08 -9.62 28.42
CA ASP A 24 6.28 -10.59 29.17
C ASP A 24 6.16 -10.08 30.61
N LEU A 25 4.95 -9.80 31.07
CA LEU A 25 4.67 -9.24 32.39
C LEU A 25 3.60 -10.08 33.09
N PHE A 26 3.95 -10.74 34.19
CA PHE A 26 3.03 -11.57 34.99
C PHE A 26 2.22 -12.58 34.16
N GLY A 27 2.84 -13.17 33.13
CA GLY A 27 2.19 -14.13 32.24
C GLY A 27 1.41 -13.52 31.07
N HIS A 28 1.35 -12.19 30.96
CA HIS A 28 0.81 -11.48 29.80
C HIS A 28 1.91 -11.17 28.79
N SER A 29 1.69 -11.58 27.54
CA SER A 29 2.53 -11.23 26.39
C SER A 29 2.08 -9.88 25.84
N LEU A 30 2.92 -8.85 25.96
CA LEU A 30 2.62 -7.48 25.56
C LEU A 30 3.59 -6.97 24.48
N LEU A 31 3.12 -6.05 23.66
CA LEU A 31 3.92 -5.26 22.73
C LEU A 31 3.78 -3.78 23.11
N LEU A 32 4.87 -3.18 23.55
CA LEU A 32 4.93 -1.76 23.85
C LEU A 32 5.28 -0.98 22.59
N LYS A 33 4.41 -0.05 22.17
CA LYS A 33 4.66 0.93 21.09
C LYS A 33 4.91 2.29 21.74
N TYR A 34 6.10 2.84 21.53
CA TYR A 34 6.44 4.20 21.93
C TYR A 34 6.47 5.11 20.71
N THR A 35 5.74 6.22 20.79
CA THR A 35 5.75 7.28 19.79
C THR A 35 6.07 8.63 20.44
N ARG A 36 6.90 9.43 19.76
CA ARG A 36 7.22 10.80 20.21
C ARG A 36 6.13 11.79 19.82
N ASN A 37 5.29 11.46 18.85
CA ASN A 37 4.30 12.37 18.29
C ASN A 37 2.95 12.19 19.01
N PRO A 38 2.48 13.19 19.78
CA PRO A 38 1.20 13.10 20.48
C PRO A 38 0.00 12.95 19.54
N ALA A 39 0.05 13.58 18.36
CA ALA A 39 -1.05 13.48 17.39
C ALA A 39 -1.14 12.06 16.83
N GLU A 40 0.00 11.44 16.50
CA GLU A 40 0.06 10.05 16.03
C GLU A 40 -0.43 9.06 17.10
N ALA A 41 -0.05 9.28 18.36
CA ALA A 41 -0.59 8.49 19.48
C ALA A 41 -2.12 8.62 19.60
N GLY A 42 -2.63 9.84 19.46
CA GLY A 42 -4.06 10.11 19.49
C GLY A 42 -4.81 9.39 18.37
N GLU A 43 -4.35 9.52 17.13
CA GLU A 43 -4.96 8.83 15.98
C GLU A 43 -4.91 7.31 16.14
N GLU A 44 -3.79 6.75 16.60
CA GLU A 44 -3.66 5.31 16.88
C GLU A 44 -4.70 4.84 17.92
N ILE A 45 -4.87 5.55 19.03
CA ILE A 45 -5.83 5.18 20.10
C ILE A 45 -7.26 5.29 19.59
N HIS A 46 -7.62 6.39 18.92
CA HIS A 46 -8.96 6.58 18.38
C HIS A 46 -9.28 5.57 17.27
N GLY A 47 -8.33 5.32 16.38
CA GLY A 47 -8.44 4.33 15.31
C GLY A 47 -8.65 2.93 15.87
N HIS A 48 -7.86 2.52 16.87
CA HIS A 48 -8.03 1.25 17.57
C HIS A 48 -9.44 1.11 18.15
N ALA A 49 -9.89 2.12 18.90
CA ALA A 49 -11.21 2.09 19.54
C ALA A 49 -12.37 2.03 18.54
N ARG A 50 -12.21 2.66 17.36
CA ARG A 50 -13.20 2.59 16.27
C ARG A 50 -13.26 1.19 15.66
N LEU A 51 -12.10 0.59 15.34
CA LEU A 51 -12.05 -0.74 14.71
C LEU A 51 -12.41 -1.88 15.65
N ALA A 52 -12.12 -1.77 16.95
CA ALA A 52 -12.27 -2.87 17.91
C ALA A 52 -13.69 -3.46 18.01
N ARG A 53 -14.70 -2.73 17.52
CA ARG A 53 -16.10 -3.19 17.46
C ARG A 53 -16.43 -4.02 16.22
N HIS A 54 -15.59 -3.97 15.20
CA HIS A 54 -15.87 -4.49 13.86
C HIS A 54 -14.79 -5.44 13.35
N TYR A 55 -13.56 -5.32 13.85
CA TYR A 55 -12.41 -6.12 13.45
C TYR A 55 -11.72 -6.72 14.66
N ARG A 56 -11.06 -7.86 14.45
CA ARG A 56 -10.11 -8.39 15.42
C ARG A 56 -8.88 -7.49 15.45
N VAL A 57 -8.71 -6.77 16.56
CA VAL A 57 -7.53 -5.96 16.85
C VAL A 57 -6.94 -6.44 18.19
N PRO A 58 -5.61 -6.52 18.34
CA PRO A 58 -4.96 -6.77 19.62
C PRO A 58 -5.50 -5.83 20.71
N ALA A 59 -5.76 -6.38 21.89
CA ALA A 59 -6.28 -5.57 23.00
C ALA A 59 -5.30 -4.44 23.37
N LEU A 60 -5.78 -3.19 23.41
CA LEU A 60 -5.03 -2.07 23.98
C LEU A 60 -5.25 -2.09 25.50
N HIS A 61 -4.27 -2.56 26.26
CA HIS A 61 -4.39 -2.70 27.71
C HIS A 61 -4.24 -1.36 28.44
N THR A 62 -3.32 -0.52 27.98
CA THR A 62 -3.11 0.81 28.56
C THR A 62 -2.39 1.71 27.58
N HIS A 63 -2.55 3.02 27.79
CA HIS A 63 -1.75 4.04 27.15
C HIS A 63 -1.36 5.09 28.19
N LEU A 64 -0.10 5.52 28.17
CA LEU A 64 0.47 6.43 29.16
C LEU A 64 1.24 7.53 28.46
N ARG A 65 1.08 8.77 28.93
CA ARG A 65 2.00 9.85 28.60
C ARG A 65 3.27 9.66 29.43
N VAL A 66 4.41 9.63 28.76
CA VAL A 66 5.73 9.45 29.38
C VAL A 66 6.64 10.61 28.97
N PRO A 67 7.78 10.84 29.65
CA PRO A 67 8.75 11.84 29.19
C PRO A 67 9.11 11.66 27.71
N GLY A 68 8.90 12.69 26.92
CA GLY A 68 9.22 12.72 25.49
C GLY A 68 8.23 12.02 24.55
N GLY A 69 7.12 11.44 25.03
CA GLY A 69 6.16 10.80 24.13
C GLY A 69 4.98 10.08 24.80
N HIS A 70 4.44 9.10 24.10
CA HIS A 70 3.37 8.22 24.56
C HIS A 70 3.81 6.76 24.44
N LEU A 71 3.41 5.95 25.41
CA LEU A 71 3.60 4.51 25.44
C LEU A 71 2.22 3.85 25.35
N LEU A 72 2.04 2.94 24.40
CA LEU A 72 0.84 2.14 24.22
C LEU A 72 1.22 0.68 24.45
N ALA A 73 0.43 -0.04 25.26
CA ALA A 73 0.67 -1.45 25.57
C ALA A 73 -0.43 -2.31 24.95
N TYR A 74 -0.08 -3.01 23.88
CA TYR A 74 -0.98 -3.94 23.19
C TYR A 74 -0.75 -5.37 23.65
N GLU A 75 -1.78 -6.20 23.52
CA GLU A 75 -1.62 -7.64 23.41
C GLU A 75 -0.60 -7.96 22.32
N ARG A 76 0.36 -8.83 22.62
CA ARG A 76 1.29 -9.36 21.62
C ARG A 76 0.74 -10.64 21.05
N LEU A 77 0.35 -10.59 19.78
CA LEU A 77 -0.08 -11.77 19.03
C LEU A 77 1.10 -12.72 18.79
N PRO A 78 0.84 -14.03 18.58
CA PRO A 78 1.87 -14.98 18.19
C PRO A 78 2.58 -14.52 16.91
N GLY A 79 3.89 -14.64 16.90
CA GLY A 79 4.72 -14.27 15.78
C GLY A 79 6.17 -14.71 16.01
N GLY A 80 6.98 -14.57 14.98
CA GLY A 80 8.37 -15.01 15.00
C GLY A 80 9.07 -14.69 13.69
N THR A 81 10.24 -15.29 13.49
CA THR A 81 10.94 -15.16 12.21
C THR A 81 10.14 -15.83 11.11
N ASP A 82 9.81 -15.08 10.05
CA ASP A 82 8.96 -15.51 8.94
C ASP A 82 7.60 -16.08 9.39
N GLN A 83 7.04 -15.53 10.48
CA GLN A 83 5.77 -15.99 11.04
C GLN A 83 4.94 -14.86 11.66
N GLY A 84 3.62 -14.97 11.49
CA GLY A 84 2.63 -14.18 12.22
C GLY A 84 2.00 -13.05 11.42
N LEU A 85 2.34 -12.87 10.15
CA LEU A 85 1.80 -11.83 9.27
C LEU A 85 1.26 -12.41 7.95
N LEU A 86 0.38 -11.66 7.27
CA LEU A 86 0.00 -11.94 5.88
C LEU A 86 1.25 -12.01 4.98
N LEU A 87 2.25 -11.17 5.25
CA LEU A 87 3.55 -11.19 4.58
C LEU A 87 4.12 -12.60 4.45
N ASP A 88 4.06 -13.39 5.53
CA ASP A 88 4.65 -14.74 5.57
C ASP A 88 3.87 -15.71 4.68
N LEU A 89 2.56 -15.55 4.59
CA LEU A 89 1.71 -16.34 3.68
C LEU A 89 1.92 -15.96 2.20
N LEU A 90 2.41 -14.74 1.93
CA LEU A 90 2.71 -14.24 0.59
C LEU A 90 4.14 -14.57 0.13
N ASN A 91 5.05 -14.87 1.06
CA ASN A 91 6.45 -15.22 0.81
C ASN A 91 6.66 -16.74 0.82
N THR A 92 5.85 -17.45 0.03
CA THR A 92 5.95 -18.88 -0.23
C THR A 92 6.19 -19.15 -1.72
N ASP A 93 6.67 -20.34 -2.08
CA ASP A 93 6.90 -20.69 -3.49
C ASP A 93 5.60 -20.73 -4.32
N GLY A 94 4.47 -21.04 -3.67
CA GLY A 94 3.15 -21.10 -4.29
C GLY A 94 2.03 -20.81 -3.29
N PRO A 95 0.81 -20.52 -3.77
CA PRO A 95 -0.32 -20.23 -2.91
C PRO A 95 -0.67 -21.46 -2.06
N THR A 96 -0.76 -21.27 -0.76
CA THR A 96 -1.08 -22.33 0.20
C THR A 96 -2.56 -22.33 0.55
N SER A 97 -3.06 -23.44 1.10
CA SER A 97 -4.43 -23.49 1.66
C SER A 97 -4.62 -22.44 2.76
N HIS A 98 -3.61 -22.20 3.60
CA HIS A 98 -3.65 -21.17 4.63
C HIS A 98 -3.80 -19.77 4.04
N LEU A 99 -3.12 -19.45 2.94
CA LEU A 99 -3.30 -18.17 2.24
C LEU A 99 -4.73 -18.03 1.71
N HIS A 100 -5.29 -19.08 1.12
CA HIS A 100 -6.66 -19.03 0.60
C HIS A 100 -7.67 -18.79 1.72
N THR A 101 -7.62 -19.58 2.80
CA THR A 101 -8.48 -19.38 3.98
C THR A 101 -8.31 -17.98 4.56
N TYR A 102 -7.07 -17.51 4.69
CA TYR A 102 -6.79 -16.17 5.23
C TYR A 102 -7.42 -15.05 4.39
N ILE A 103 -7.26 -15.10 3.07
CA ILE A 103 -7.83 -14.06 2.18
C ILE A 103 -9.35 -14.15 2.14
N GLU A 104 -9.95 -15.34 2.27
CA GLU A 104 -11.39 -15.50 2.43
C GLU A 104 -11.89 -14.83 3.71
N GLU A 105 -11.24 -15.08 4.87
CA GLU A 105 -11.56 -14.42 6.13
C GLU A 105 -11.39 -12.90 6.05
N LEU A 106 -10.29 -12.43 5.48
CA LEU A 106 -9.97 -11.01 5.30
C LEU A 106 -11.04 -10.31 4.45
N THR A 107 -11.39 -10.89 3.30
CA THR A 107 -12.36 -10.30 2.37
C THR A 107 -13.77 -10.37 2.91
N ALA A 108 -14.16 -11.43 3.62
CA ALA A 108 -15.45 -11.53 4.27
C ALA A 108 -15.62 -10.46 5.36
N ALA A 109 -14.63 -10.31 6.25
CA ALA A 109 -14.66 -9.30 7.32
C ALA A 109 -14.72 -7.88 6.73
N TYR A 110 -13.89 -7.58 5.72
CA TYR A 110 -13.98 -6.28 5.05
C TYR A 110 -15.31 -6.06 4.37
N GLN A 111 -15.84 -7.05 3.65
CA GLN A 111 -17.11 -6.91 2.93
C GLN A 111 -18.26 -6.64 3.89
N GLU A 112 -18.35 -7.40 4.99
CA GLU A 112 -19.37 -7.21 6.02
C GLU A 112 -19.33 -5.79 6.59
N VAL A 113 -18.16 -5.35 7.06
CA VAL A 113 -18.02 -4.05 7.71
C VAL A 113 -18.22 -2.91 6.71
N ILE A 114 -17.65 -3.02 5.51
CA ILE A 114 -17.81 -1.99 4.47
C ILE A 114 -19.28 -1.84 4.10
N LEU A 115 -19.98 -2.94 3.77
CA LEU A 115 -21.38 -2.85 3.37
C LEU A 115 -22.31 -2.40 4.51
N THR A 116 -21.94 -2.65 5.76
CA THR A 116 -22.72 -2.22 6.94
C THR A 116 -22.49 -0.76 7.30
N THR A 117 -21.29 -0.24 7.06
CA THR A 117 -20.88 1.11 7.48
C THR A 117 -20.74 2.10 6.33
N ALA A 118 -20.97 1.67 5.09
CA ALA A 118 -20.80 2.51 3.91
C ALA A 118 -21.83 3.64 3.85
N TRP A 119 -21.36 4.88 3.65
CA TRP A 119 -22.21 6.02 3.32
C TRP A 119 -21.41 7.10 2.55
N PRO A 120 -22.06 7.99 1.79
CA PRO A 120 -21.39 9.15 1.17
C PRO A 120 -21.11 10.23 2.22
N ALA A 121 -19.85 10.57 2.46
CA ALA A 121 -19.45 11.58 3.44
C ALA A 121 -18.71 12.76 2.81
N ASP A 122 -18.85 13.93 3.43
CA ASP A 122 -17.99 15.08 3.14
C ASP A 122 -16.51 14.69 3.42
N PRO A 123 -15.57 15.00 2.50
CA PRO A 123 -14.13 14.80 2.69
C PRO A 123 -13.52 15.31 4.00
N ALA A 124 -14.17 16.24 4.70
CA ALA A 124 -13.78 16.72 6.03
C ALA A 124 -13.96 15.66 7.14
N HIS A 125 -14.83 14.66 6.93
CA HIS A 125 -15.10 13.57 7.90
C HIS A 125 -14.33 12.28 7.59
N VAL A 126 -13.50 12.29 6.54
CA VAL A 126 -12.70 11.15 6.10
C VAL A 126 -11.36 11.16 6.83
N VAL A 127 -10.75 9.99 7.04
CA VAL A 127 -9.33 9.94 7.41
C VAL A 127 -8.48 10.39 6.21
N ARG A 128 -7.85 11.55 6.35
CA ARG A 128 -7.24 12.28 5.22
C ARG A 128 -5.78 11.93 4.92
N LYS A 129 -5.10 11.30 5.87
CA LYS A 129 -3.65 11.17 5.96
C LYS A 129 -2.95 10.59 4.72
N LEU A 130 -3.55 9.61 4.05
CA LEU A 130 -2.92 8.91 2.92
C LEU A 130 -3.19 9.55 1.55
N TYR A 131 -4.17 10.45 1.46
CA TYR A 131 -4.66 10.99 0.18
C TYR A 131 -4.78 12.50 0.23
N TRP A 132 -5.82 13.02 0.89
CA TRP A 132 -6.10 14.45 1.01
C TRP A 132 -4.93 15.25 1.56
N ASP A 133 -4.35 14.83 2.70
CA ASP A 133 -3.26 15.58 3.33
C ASP A 133 -1.96 15.48 2.51
N ARG A 134 -1.83 14.42 1.70
CA ARG A 134 -0.69 14.26 0.79
C ARG A 134 -0.79 15.19 -0.42
N ALA A 135 -2.00 15.44 -0.91
CA ALA A 135 -2.28 16.32 -2.04
C ALA A 135 -2.44 17.80 -1.64
N ALA A 136 -2.74 18.09 -0.37
CA ALA A 136 -2.88 19.45 0.14
C ALA A 136 -1.60 20.30 -0.07
N PRO A 137 -1.70 21.64 -0.15
CA PRO A 137 -0.53 22.52 -0.21
C PRO A 137 0.43 22.28 0.96
N GLY A 138 1.73 22.19 0.67
CA GLY A 138 2.75 21.81 1.64
C GLY A 138 2.74 20.32 2.04
N GLY A 139 1.84 19.53 1.45
CA GLY A 139 1.71 18.09 1.67
C GLY A 139 2.84 17.28 1.03
N ARG A 140 2.57 15.98 0.88
CA ARG A 140 3.56 15.02 0.38
C ARG A 140 3.98 15.28 -1.07
N LEU A 141 3.03 15.61 -1.95
CA LEU A 141 3.35 15.92 -3.35
C LEU A 141 4.30 17.12 -3.46
N ASP A 142 4.11 18.13 -2.61
CA ASP A 142 4.98 19.31 -2.60
C ASP A 142 6.35 18.97 -2.03
N THR A 143 6.38 18.26 -0.90
CA THR A 143 7.62 17.78 -0.27
C THR A 143 8.48 16.99 -1.25
N TYR A 144 7.85 16.15 -2.06
CA TYR A 144 8.56 15.29 -3.01
C TYR A 144 8.91 16.04 -4.31
N TYR A 145 8.00 16.85 -4.86
CA TYR A 145 8.12 17.28 -6.27
C TYR A 145 8.08 18.79 -6.50
N ALA A 146 7.80 19.62 -5.49
CA ALA A 146 7.78 21.08 -5.71
C ALA A 146 9.16 21.58 -6.12
N GLY A 147 9.23 22.23 -7.29
CA GLY A 147 10.48 22.77 -7.84
C GLY A 147 11.50 21.72 -8.27
N LYS A 148 11.14 20.43 -8.35
CA LYS A 148 12.05 19.36 -8.76
C LYS A 148 11.69 18.84 -10.14
N ASP A 149 12.67 18.80 -11.03
CA ASP A 149 12.56 18.22 -12.37
C ASP A 149 13.65 17.16 -12.57
N PHE A 150 13.39 15.98 -12.03
CA PHE A 150 14.31 14.84 -12.08
C PHE A 150 14.21 14.12 -13.43
N LEU A 151 15.26 13.38 -13.83
CA LEU A 151 15.24 12.59 -15.06
C LEU A 151 14.29 11.40 -14.93
N ILE A 152 13.64 10.97 -16.01
CA ILE A 152 12.79 9.77 -16.04
C ILE A 152 13.58 8.55 -15.54
N ALA A 153 14.78 8.32 -16.08
CA ALA A 153 15.66 7.23 -15.68
C ALA A 153 17.11 7.53 -16.09
N ASP A 154 17.98 7.84 -15.12
CA ASP A 154 19.37 8.24 -15.39
C ASP A 154 20.10 7.11 -16.13
N GLY A 155 20.70 7.43 -17.28
CA GLY A 155 21.45 6.50 -18.14
C GLY A 155 20.60 5.58 -19.02
N LEU A 156 19.25 5.68 -18.95
CA LEU A 156 18.31 4.89 -19.75
C LEU A 156 17.40 5.78 -20.59
N VAL A 157 16.79 6.77 -19.95
CA VAL A 157 15.89 7.75 -20.54
C VAL A 157 16.20 9.10 -19.89
N ASP A 158 17.23 9.78 -20.42
CA ASP A 158 17.75 11.06 -19.91
C ASP A 158 16.89 12.26 -20.33
N ILE A 159 15.60 12.17 -20.07
CA ILE A 159 14.62 13.23 -20.29
C ILE A 159 14.05 13.64 -18.93
N PRO A 160 14.01 14.95 -18.60
CA PRO A 160 13.33 15.42 -17.39
C PRO A 160 11.84 15.11 -17.41
N VAL A 161 11.26 14.79 -16.25
CA VAL A 161 9.82 14.48 -16.14
C VAL A 161 8.91 15.62 -16.62
N SER A 162 9.36 16.87 -16.53
CA SER A 162 8.63 18.04 -17.05
C SER A 162 8.37 17.95 -18.57
N ARG A 163 9.21 17.21 -19.31
CA ARG A 163 9.12 17.04 -20.76
C ARG A 163 8.31 15.82 -21.18
N LEU A 164 7.80 15.01 -20.26
CA LEU A 164 7.02 13.82 -20.60
C LEU A 164 5.84 14.13 -21.53
N ASN A 165 5.24 15.32 -21.43
CA ASN A 165 4.15 15.75 -22.30
C ASN A 165 4.56 16.03 -23.75
N THR A 166 5.86 16.19 -24.05
CA THR A 166 6.34 16.37 -25.43
C THR A 166 6.65 15.03 -26.10
N TYR A 167 6.54 13.91 -25.38
CA TYR A 167 6.85 12.58 -25.89
C TYR A 167 5.61 11.68 -25.93
N ALA A 168 5.54 10.82 -26.93
CA ALA A 168 4.68 9.64 -26.88
C ALA A 168 5.38 8.55 -26.06
N LEU A 169 4.66 7.93 -25.13
CA LEU A 169 5.17 6.78 -24.39
C LEU A 169 4.68 5.51 -25.05
N LYS A 170 5.57 4.67 -25.58
CA LYS A 170 5.22 3.34 -26.07
C LYS A 170 5.58 2.32 -25.01
N ILE A 171 4.60 1.94 -24.20
CA ILE A 171 4.74 1.03 -23.06
C ILE A 171 4.20 -0.34 -23.46
N ASN A 172 5.04 -1.38 -23.47
CA ASN A 172 4.66 -2.74 -23.87
C ASN A 172 3.89 -2.76 -25.21
N GLY A 173 4.40 -2.00 -26.18
CA GLY A 173 3.78 -1.84 -27.50
C GLY A 173 2.58 -0.89 -27.58
N ARG A 174 1.97 -0.50 -26.46
CA ARG A 174 0.79 0.39 -26.42
C ARG A 174 1.21 1.85 -26.29
N ARG A 175 0.46 2.75 -26.93
CA ARG A 175 0.74 4.20 -26.88
C ARG A 175 0.02 4.83 -25.69
N HIS A 176 0.76 5.57 -24.88
CA HIS A 176 0.33 6.32 -23.72
C HIS A 176 0.83 7.76 -23.81
N HIS A 177 0.25 8.61 -22.98
CA HIS A 177 0.67 9.98 -22.79
C HIS A 177 0.59 10.30 -21.29
N LEU A 178 1.59 11.01 -20.78
CA LEU A 178 1.63 11.44 -19.40
C LEU A 178 2.13 12.88 -19.36
N ASP A 179 1.27 13.81 -18.98
CA ASP A 179 1.69 15.16 -18.61
C ASP A 179 1.91 15.20 -17.11
N TRP A 180 3.18 15.28 -16.70
CA TRP A 180 3.58 15.28 -15.30
C TRP A 180 2.93 16.42 -14.52
N ALA A 181 3.02 17.65 -15.02
CA ALA A 181 2.50 18.82 -14.34
C ALA A 181 0.97 18.82 -14.29
N ALA A 182 0.31 18.39 -15.36
CA ALA A 182 -1.14 18.24 -15.39
C ALA A 182 -1.63 17.14 -14.45
N THR A 183 -0.90 16.02 -14.35
CA THR A 183 -1.22 14.92 -13.42
C THR A 183 -1.18 15.39 -11.97
N LEU A 184 -0.12 16.12 -11.57
CA LEU A 184 -0.02 16.67 -10.22
C LEU A 184 -1.15 17.69 -9.94
N ARG A 185 -1.44 18.59 -10.88
CA ARG A 185 -2.56 19.55 -10.75
C ARG A 185 -3.91 18.84 -10.64
N TRP A 186 -4.14 17.81 -11.46
CA TRP A 186 -5.37 17.04 -11.45
C TRP A 186 -5.58 16.32 -10.12
N LEU A 187 -4.55 15.69 -9.56
CA LEU A 187 -4.64 15.06 -8.23
C LEU A 187 -4.96 16.08 -7.13
N ARG A 188 -4.29 17.23 -7.14
CA ARG A 188 -4.59 18.31 -6.18
C ARG A 188 -6.03 18.79 -6.31
N ALA A 189 -6.51 19.01 -7.53
CA ALA A 189 -7.89 19.43 -7.78
C ALA A 189 -8.88 18.37 -7.29
N HIS A 190 -8.66 17.10 -7.62
CA HIS A 190 -9.52 15.99 -7.23
C HIS A 190 -9.68 15.90 -5.70
N PHE A 191 -8.57 15.89 -4.95
CA PHE A 191 -8.60 15.83 -3.49
C PHE A 191 -8.91 17.17 -2.79
N ALA A 192 -9.01 18.28 -3.53
CA ALA A 192 -9.49 19.55 -2.99
C ALA A 192 -11.01 19.73 -3.13
N THR A 193 -11.69 18.86 -3.90
CA THR A 193 -13.14 18.93 -4.05
C THR A 193 -13.85 18.69 -2.71
N ALA A 194 -15.01 19.35 -2.54
CA ALA A 194 -15.93 19.10 -1.44
C ALA A 194 -17.02 18.07 -1.82
N GLU A 195 -16.86 17.39 -2.95
CA GLU A 195 -17.82 16.37 -3.40
C GLU A 195 -17.82 15.21 -2.40
N PRO A 196 -19.01 14.73 -1.97
CA PRO A 196 -19.09 13.60 -1.08
C PRO A 196 -18.42 12.36 -1.67
N VAL A 197 -17.64 11.67 -0.86
CA VAL A 197 -16.98 10.41 -1.21
C VAL A 197 -17.59 9.27 -0.43
N TRP A 198 -17.74 8.12 -1.08
CA TRP A 198 -18.18 6.91 -0.41
C TRP A 198 -17.11 6.40 0.55
N VAL A 199 -17.48 6.30 1.81
CA VAL A 199 -16.59 5.93 2.90
C VAL A 199 -17.16 4.76 3.67
N ALA A 200 -16.28 4.01 4.32
CA ALA A 200 -16.65 2.99 5.29
C ALA A 200 -15.62 2.95 6.42
N LEU A 201 -15.97 2.29 7.51
CA LEU A 201 -15.01 2.02 8.57
C LEU A 201 -14.01 0.96 8.10
N THR A 202 -12.75 1.33 7.90
CA THR A 202 -11.66 0.43 7.50
C THR A 202 -10.37 0.78 8.22
N GLN A 203 -9.35 -0.07 8.09
CA GLN A 203 -8.04 0.19 8.70
C GLN A 203 -7.23 1.28 7.97
N GLY A 204 -7.42 1.49 6.66
CA GLY A 204 -6.82 2.59 5.91
C GLY A 204 -5.47 2.28 5.25
N ASP A 205 -4.63 1.46 5.87
CA ASP A 205 -3.32 1.02 5.33
C ASP A 205 -3.07 -0.49 5.42
N PRO A 206 -3.87 -1.33 4.71
CA PRO A 206 -3.90 -2.79 4.89
C PRO A 206 -2.73 -3.46 4.17
N THR A 207 -1.51 -3.13 4.60
CA THR A 207 -0.28 -3.73 4.10
C THR A 207 -0.09 -5.13 4.67
N ASP A 208 0.73 -5.95 4.01
CA ASP A 208 1.02 -7.31 4.44
C ASP A 208 1.77 -7.40 5.79
N VAL A 209 2.36 -6.30 6.25
CA VAL A 209 2.95 -6.15 7.59
C VAL A 209 1.99 -5.60 8.65
N ASN A 210 0.86 -5.02 8.22
CA ASN A 210 -0.19 -4.51 9.11
C ASN A 210 -1.34 -5.51 9.33
N LEU A 211 -1.19 -6.73 8.80
CA LEU A 211 -2.19 -7.78 8.85
C LEU A 211 -1.58 -9.03 9.49
N ALA A 212 -2.05 -9.41 10.67
CA ALA A 212 -1.56 -10.55 11.44
C ALA A 212 -2.11 -11.88 10.91
N HIS A 213 -1.41 -12.98 11.17
CA HIS A 213 -1.87 -14.35 10.99
C HIS A 213 -1.77 -15.12 12.33
N PRO A 214 -2.90 -15.59 12.94
CA PRO A 214 -4.29 -15.51 12.46
C PRO A 214 -4.83 -14.09 12.37
N LEU A 215 -5.84 -13.88 11.51
CA LEU A 215 -6.32 -12.56 11.08
C LEU A 215 -6.56 -11.58 12.23
N ALA A 216 -5.80 -10.49 12.21
CA ALA A 216 -6.01 -9.30 13.03
C ALA A 216 -5.39 -8.09 12.33
N TRP A 217 -5.90 -6.90 12.61
CA TRP A 217 -5.39 -5.65 12.04
C TRP A 217 -4.42 -4.99 13.02
N PHE A 218 -3.36 -4.40 12.50
CA PHE A 218 -2.40 -3.56 13.21
C PHE A 218 -2.38 -2.15 12.63
N ASP A 219 -1.66 -1.26 13.32
CA ASP A 219 -1.36 0.12 12.91
C ASP A 219 -2.61 0.95 12.58
N TYR A 220 -3.13 1.62 13.59
CA TYR A 220 -4.48 2.19 13.57
C TYR A 220 -4.49 3.70 13.33
N ASP A 221 -3.33 4.30 13.09
CA ASP A 221 -3.19 5.74 12.87
C ASP A 221 -3.85 6.27 11.57
N THR A 222 -4.34 5.34 10.72
CA THR A 222 -5.15 5.60 9.52
C THR A 222 -6.55 4.97 9.63
N ALA A 223 -6.88 4.38 10.77
CA ALA A 223 -8.13 3.66 10.94
C ALA A 223 -9.31 4.59 11.24
N GLY A 224 -10.43 4.35 10.57
CA GLY A 224 -11.63 5.18 10.68
C GLY A 224 -12.46 5.16 9.42
N MET A 225 -13.21 6.24 9.19
CA MET A 225 -13.97 6.42 7.97
C MET A 225 -13.02 6.75 6.82
N ASN A 226 -12.63 5.75 6.05
CA ASN A 226 -11.76 5.90 4.90
C ASN A 226 -12.57 5.85 3.62
N SER A 227 -12.04 6.48 2.56
CA SER A 227 -12.57 6.30 1.20
C SER A 227 -12.50 4.82 0.80
N ILE A 228 -13.61 4.25 0.35
CA ILE A 228 -13.68 2.84 -0.06
C ILE A 228 -12.79 2.59 -1.29
N PRO A 229 -12.84 3.40 -2.37
CA PRO A 229 -11.88 3.26 -3.48
C PRO A 229 -10.42 3.45 -3.02
N GLY A 230 -10.19 4.28 -2.00
CA GLY A 230 -8.88 4.47 -1.38
C GLY A 230 -8.36 3.20 -0.68
N GLU A 231 -9.19 2.52 0.10
CA GLU A 231 -8.83 1.23 0.73
C GLU A 231 -8.46 0.19 -0.35
N PHE A 232 -9.30 0.08 -1.38
CA PHE A 232 -9.10 -0.90 -2.47
C PHE A 232 -7.82 -0.63 -3.26
N ALA A 233 -7.62 0.61 -3.70
CA ALA A 233 -6.43 1.00 -4.43
C ALA A 233 -5.17 0.78 -3.59
N ASN A 234 -5.24 0.99 -2.28
CA ASN A 234 -4.11 0.77 -1.39
C ASN A 234 -3.72 -0.70 -1.32
N PHE A 235 -4.65 -1.59 -0.98
CA PHE A 235 -4.36 -3.02 -0.88
C PHE A 235 -3.89 -3.58 -2.23
N LEU A 236 -4.61 -3.29 -3.32
CA LEU A 236 -4.30 -3.82 -4.65
C LEU A 236 -2.90 -3.38 -5.10
N TRP A 237 -2.60 -2.08 -5.01
CA TRP A 237 -1.28 -1.57 -5.38
C TRP A 237 -0.17 -2.10 -4.49
N TYR A 238 -0.44 -2.18 -3.18
CA TYR A 238 0.55 -2.65 -2.23
C TYR A 238 0.87 -4.13 -2.48
N ALA A 239 -0.14 -4.99 -2.58
CA ALA A 239 0.03 -6.42 -2.81
C ALA A 239 0.66 -6.71 -4.19
N SER A 240 0.30 -5.95 -5.23
CA SER A 240 0.78 -6.19 -6.61
C SER A 240 2.15 -5.60 -6.93
N ALA A 241 2.63 -4.61 -6.18
CA ALA A 241 3.88 -3.91 -6.51
C ALA A 241 4.70 -3.53 -5.28
N VAL A 242 4.10 -2.89 -4.28
CA VAL A 242 4.89 -2.31 -3.18
C VAL A 242 5.47 -3.38 -2.25
N GLY A 243 4.64 -4.25 -1.68
CA GLY A 243 5.04 -5.19 -0.63
C GLY A 243 6.02 -6.27 -1.08
N GLY A 244 5.94 -6.68 -2.35
CA GLY A 244 6.82 -7.73 -2.90
C GLY A 244 8.13 -7.23 -3.48
N TRP A 245 8.23 -5.92 -3.78
CA TRP A 245 9.37 -5.35 -4.50
C TRP A 245 9.85 -4.05 -3.85
N LEU A 246 9.08 -2.96 -3.93
CA LEU A 246 9.59 -1.65 -3.51
C LEU A 246 9.86 -1.55 -2.00
N ALA A 247 8.94 -2.03 -1.17
CA ALA A 247 9.09 -1.98 0.28
C ALA A 247 10.30 -2.77 0.81
N PRO A 248 10.50 -4.04 0.45
CA PRO A 248 11.70 -4.76 0.87
C PRO A 248 12.99 -4.18 0.30
N THR A 249 12.98 -3.60 -0.92
CA THR A 249 14.16 -2.95 -1.52
C THR A 249 14.55 -1.66 -0.80
N TYR A 250 13.60 -0.76 -0.55
CA TYR A 250 13.88 0.60 -0.04
C TYR A 250 13.70 0.77 1.47
N ASN A 251 13.10 -0.22 2.15
CA ASN A 251 12.96 -0.26 3.60
C ASN A 251 13.25 -1.66 4.17
N PRO A 252 14.44 -2.22 3.92
CA PRO A 252 14.76 -3.60 4.33
C PRO A 252 14.67 -3.80 5.85
N THR A 253 14.90 -2.74 6.64
CA THR A 253 14.81 -2.79 8.10
C THR A 253 13.42 -3.14 8.63
N ALA A 254 12.36 -2.82 7.89
CA ALA A 254 11.00 -3.20 8.28
C ALA A 254 10.73 -4.71 8.16
N PHE A 255 11.55 -5.42 7.38
CA PHE A 255 11.43 -6.84 7.10
C PHE A 255 12.50 -7.68 7.82
N ALA A 256 13.17 -7.12 8.84
CA ALA A 256 14.29 -7.78 9.51
C ALA A 256 13.91 -9.11 10.19
N ASP A 257 12.65 -9.27 10.63
CA ASP A 257 12.13 -10.53 11.17
C ASP A 257 11.57 -11.46 10.08
N HIS A 258 11.56 -11.04 8.81
CA HIS A 258 10.95 -11.77 7.71
C HIS A 258 11.95 -11.98 6.57
N PRO A 259 13.10 -12.65 6.81
CA PRO A 259 14.15 -12.79 5.81
C PRO A 259 13.70 -13.54 4.54
N ALA A 260 12.66 -14.37 4.60
CA ALA A 260 12.06 -14.99 3.40
C ALA A 260 11.54 -13.94 2.41
N THR A 261 11.23 -12.71 2.85
CA THR A 261 10.86 -11.62 1.94
C THR A 261 11.94 -11.39 0.89
N PHE A 262 13.22 -11.36 1.29
CA PHE A 262 14.32 -11.02 0.39
C PHE A 262 14.58 -12.10 -0.66
N THR A 263 14.33 -13.37 -0.35
CA THR A 263 14.45 -14.45 -1.34
C THR A 263 13.36 -14.38 -2.41
N HIS A 264 12.21 -13.77 -2.10
CA HIS A 264 11.06 -13.64 -3.01
C HIS A 264 10.99 -12.30 -3.76
N VAL A 265 11.86 -11.32 -3.45
CA VAL A 265 11.92 -10.05 -4.20
C VAL A 265 12.08 -10.27 -5.72
N PRO A 266 13.01 -11.11 -6.22
CA PRO A 266 13.20 -11.30 -7.66
C PRO A 266 11.96 -11.84 -8.40
N ALA A 267 11.08 -12.57 -7.72
CA ALA A 267 9.82 -13.09 -8.27
C ALA A 267 8.72 -12.01 -8.37
N ASN A 268 8.95 -10.84 -7.78
CA ASN A 268 8.01 -9.71 -7.75
C ASN A 268 8.58 -8.42 -8.37
N THR A 269 9.88 -8.37 -8.64
CA THR A 269 10.53 -7.25 -9.32
C THR A 269 10.25 -7.30 -10.83
N PRO A 270 9.64 -6.25 -11.42
CA PRO A 270 9.46 -6.18 -12.86
C PRO A 270 10.80 -6.23 -13.63
N GLU A 271 10.79 -6.85 -14.79
CA GLU A 271 11.98 -6.98 -15.65
C GLU A 271 11.89 -6.02 -16.82
N ILE A 272 12.80 -5.05 -16.91
CA ILE A 272 12.90 -4.15 -18.06
C ILE A 272 13.61 -4.87 -19.21
N ARG A 273 12.92 -5.03 -20.34
CA ARG A 273 13.46 -5.62 -21.57
C ARG A 273 13.99 -4.56 -22.52
N ARG A 274 13.41 -3.35 -22.48
CA ARG A 274 13.81 -2.22 -23.32
C ARG A 274 13.50 -0.90 -22.63
N ALA A 275 14.46 0.01 -22.68
CA ALA A 275 14.29 1.42 -22.41
C ALA A 275 15.07 2.19 -23.48
N ALA A 276 14.40 2.97 -24.32
CA ALA A 276 15.06 3.72 -25.39
C ALA A 276 14.28 4.97 -25.78
N ILE A 277 14.99 5.98 -26.29
CA ILE A 277 14.39 7.20 -26.84
C ILE A 277 14.64 7.24 -28.34
N ASP A 278 13.58 7.49 -29.10
CA ASP A 278 13.68 7.96 -30.48
C ASP A 278 13.44 9.47 -30.50
N HIS A 279 14.53 10.24 -30.66
CA HIS A 279 14.47 11.69 -30.72
C HIS A 279 13.84 12.22 -32.01
N THR A 280 13.86 11.44 -33.09
CA THR A 280 13.30 11.85 -34.38
C THR A 280 11.78 11.87 -34.31
N THR A 281 11.19 10.83 -33.69
CA THR A 281 9.74 10.71 -33.54
C THR A 281 9.22 11.22 -32.20
N SER A 282 10.12 11.69 -31.32
CA SER A 282 9.80 12.05 -29.92
C SER A 282 9.03 10.93 -29.21
N THR A 283 9.54 9.69 -29.31
CA THR A 283 8.93 8.51 -28.69
C THR A 283 9.86 7.91 -27.64
N ILE A 284 9.35 7.62 -26.46
CA ILE A 284 10.05 6.85 -25.43
C ILE A 284 9.48 5.43 -25.44
N HIS A 285 10.33 4.44 -25.69
CA HIS A 285 10.00 3.03 -25.68
C HIS A 285 10.35 2.41 -24.33
N ILE A 286 9.35 1.81 -23.68
CA ILE A 286 9.51 1.12 -22.40
C ILE A 286 8.83 -0.24 -22.55
N ASP A 287 9.61 -1.31 -22.64
CA ASP A 287 9.07 -2.66 -22.62
C ASP A 287 9.55 -3.35 -21.34
N TYR A 288 8.61 -3.79 -20.51
CA TYR A 288 8.89 -4.45 -19.25
C TYR A 288 7.88 -5.56 -18.99
N THR A 289 8.34 -6.63 -18.33
CA THR A 289 7.47 -7.70 -17.86
C THR A 289 7.12 -7.45 -16.41
N PRO A 290 5.85 -7.15 -16.07
CA PRO A 290 5.45 -7.12 -14.67
C PRO A 290 5.63 -8.53 -14.09
N ARG A 291 6.22 -8.62 -12.90
CA ARG A 291 6.34 -9.88 -12.17
C ARG A 291 5.47 -9.81 -10.93
N LEU A 292 4.75 -10.89 -10.68
CA LEU A 292 3.91 -11.03 -9.50
C LEU A 292 3.89 -12.49 -9.09
N SER A 293 4.45 -12.80 -7.93
CA SER A 293 4.53 -14.18 -7.44
C SER A 293 3.14 -14.81 -7.35
N ALA A 294 3.07 -16.13 -7.52
CA ALA A 294 1.81 -16.86 -7.50
C ALA A 294 0.98 -16.62 -6.22
N PRO A 295 1.56 -16.58 -4.99
CA PRO A 295 0.82 -16.22 -3.78
C PRO A 295 0.20 -14.81 -3.85
N ARG A 296 0.96 -13.79 -4.26
CA ARG A 296 0.45 -12.41 -4.35
C ARG A 296 -0.61 -12.27 -5.43
N ARG A 297 -0.43 -12.92 -6.57
CA ARG A 297 -1.43 -13.01 -7.64
C ARG A 297 -2.74 -13.63 -7.12
N ALA A 298 -2.65 -14.71 -6.34
CA ALA A 298 -3.82 -15.33 -5.73
C ALA A 298 -4.53 -14.38 -4.75
N ALA A 299 -3.79 -13.69 -3.89
CA ALA A 299 -4.33 -12.73 -2.94
C ALA A 299 -5.01 -11.53 -3.63
N VAL A 300 -4.36 -10.91 -4.62
CA VAL A 300 -4.94 -9.79 -5.40
C VAL A 300 -6.18 -10.25 -6.16
N THR A 301 -6.14 -11.41 -6.80
CA THR A 301 -7.28 -11.97 -7.56
C THR A 301 -8.46 -12.25 -6.64
N ALA A 302 -8.23 -12.83 -5.47
CA ALA A 302 -9.27 -13.10 -4.49
C ALA A 302 -9.82 -11.80 -3.90
N TYR A 303 -8.98 -10.84 -3.52
CA TYR A 303 -9.41 -9.52 -3.04
C TYR A 303 -10.28 -8.78 -4.06
N TRP A 304 -9.87 -8.80 -5.33
CA TRP A 304 -10.64 -8.22 -6.43
C TRP A 304 -12.02 -8.87 -6.57
N ASN A 305 -12.07 -10.21 -6.65
CA ASN A 305 -13.30 -10.95 -6.95
C ASN A 305 -14.24 -11.12 -5.76
N LYS A 306 -13.72 -11.17 -4.53
CA LYS A 306 -14.49 -11.45 -3.31
C LYS A 306 -14.85 -10.19 -2.53
N LEU A 307 -14.11 -9.10 -2.69
CA LEU A 307 -14.38 -7.84 -2.00
C LEU A 307 -14.69 -6.70 -2.97
N VAL A 308 -13.73 -6.33 -3.82
CA VAL A 308 -13.83 -5.11 -4.64
C VAL A 308 -15.04 -5.14 -5.56
N ARG A 309 -15.18 -6.20 -6.37
CA ARG A 309 -16.30 -6.35 -7.30
C ARG A 309 -17.65 -6.41 -6.59
N PRO A 310 -17.88 -7.29 -5.59
CA PRO A 310 -19.17 -7.33 -4.90
C PRO A 310 -19.56 -6.02 -4.21
N VAL A 311 -18.61 -5.30 -3.62
CA VAL A 311 -18.89 -3.99 -3.01
C VAL A 311 -19.21 -2.95 -4.08
N ALA A 312 -18.44 -2.92 -5.16
CA ALA A 312 -18.68 -1.99 -6.27
C ALA A 312 -20.04 -2.22 -6.93
N ASP A 313 -20.42 -3.48 -7.19
CA ASP A 313 -21.74 -3.84 -7.74
C ASP A 313 -22.88 -3.35 -6.85
N ARG A 314 -22.65 -3.22 -5.53
CA ARG A 314 -23.64 -2.76 -4.55
C ARG A 314 -23.70 -1.25 -4.40
N LEU A 315 -22.54 -0.58 -4.36
CA LEU A 315 -22.44 0.85 -4.06
C LEU A 315 -22.42 1.74 -5.31
N TRP A 316 -21.93 1.22 -6.43
CA TRP A 316 -21.76 1.95 -7.69
C TRP A 316 -22.21 1.09 -8.89
N PRO A 317 -23.48 0.64 -8.93
CA PRO A 317 -23.96 -0.23 -10.00
C PRO A 317 -23.84 0.46 -11.36
N GLY A 318 -23.05 -0.12 -12.27
CA GLY A 318 -22.85 0.39 -13.63
C GLY A 318 -21.82 1.53 -13.76
N GLU A 319 -21.19 1.95 -12.66
CA GLU A 319 -20.13 2.95 -12.71
C GLU A 319 -18.79 2.35 -13.17
N ASP A 320 -17.96 3.19 -13.78
CA ASP A 320 -16.61 2.81 -14.18
C ASP A 320 -15.67 2.79 -12.96
N LEU A 321 -15.45 1.60 -12.41
CA LEU A 321 -14.55 1.37 -11.27
C LEU A 321 -13.10 1.80 -11.56
N ALA A 322 -12.66 1.81 -12.83
CA ALA A 322 -11.34 2.31 -13.19
C ALA A 322 -11.22 3.81 -12.85
N ASN A 323 -12.25 4.60 -13.14
CA ASN A 323 -12.28 6.03 -12.83
C ASN A 323 -12.31 6.29 -11.31
N LEU A 324 -13.01 5.44 -10.55
CA LEU A 324 -13.06 5.54 -9.09
C LEU A 324 -11.70 5.26 -8.44
N LEU A 325 -10.96 4.26 -8.94
CA LEU A 325 -9.68 3.86 -8.36
C LEU A 325 -8.51 4.75 -8.80
N ARG A 326 -8.55 5.29 -10.02
CA ARG A 326 -7.45 6.05 -10.65
C ARG A 326 -6.81 7.13 -9.75
N PRO A 327 -7.56 8.06 -9.12
CA PRO A 327 -6.94 9.11 -8.30
C PRO A 327 -6.20 8.54 -7.09
N TYR A 328 -6.76 7.52 -6.43
CA TYR A 328 -6.13 6.88 -5.28
C TYR A 328 -4.89 6.09 -5.68
N LEU A 329 -4.95 5.34 -6.79
CA LEU A 329 -3.81 4.61 -7.33
C LEU A 329 -2.65 5.56 -7.71
N ALA A 330 -2.94 6.61 -8.47
CA ALA A 330 -1.94 7.61 -8.85
C ALA A 330 -1.32 8.29 -7.61
N MET A 331 -2.15 8.61 -6.61
CA MET A 331 -1.67 9.16 -5.33
C MET A 331 -0.81 8.16 -4.55
N ARG A 332 -1.06 6.84 -4.62
CA ARG A 332 -0.19 5.83 -4.01
C ARG A 332 1.14 5.69 -4.76
N ILE A 333 1.13 5.70 -6.09
CA ILE A 333 2.36 5.65 -6.90
C ILE A 333 3.27 6.85 -6.57
N LEU A 334 2.69 8.04 -6.45
CA LEU A 334 3.42 9.29 -6.20
C LEU A 334 3.67 9.62 -4.72
N GLY A 335 2.89 9.04 -3.82
CA GLY A 335 2.84 9.45 -2.41
C GLY A 335 3.56 8.53 -1.44
N VAL A 336 3.87 7.29 -1.84
CA VAL A 336 4.56 6.32 -0.98
C VAL A 336 6.07 6.60 -0.97
N TYR A 337 6.72 6.49 -2.12
CA TYR A 337 8.13 6.82 -2.30
C TYR A 337 8.30 8.08 -3.13
N ASN A 338 9.32 8.88 -2.80
CA ASN A 338 9.72 9.97 -3.69
C ASN A 338 10.40 9.36 -4.92
N LEU A 339 9.73 9.42 -6.07
CA LEU A 339 10.26 8.86 -7.32
C LEU A 339 11.66 9.36 -7.66
N ALA A 340 12.02 10.60 -7.31
CA ALA A 340 13.35 11.16 -7.58
C ALA A 340 14.48 10.45 -6.81
N ASP A 341 14.15 9.81 -5.68
CA ASP A 341 15.12 9.14 -4.80
C ASP A 341 15.26 7.64 -5.11
N LEU A 342 14.49 7.12 -6.08
CA LEU A 342 14.52 5.72 -6.48
C LEU A 342 15.60 5.45 -7.53
N ALA A 343 16.03 4.18 -7.62
CA ALA A 343 16.88 3.72 -8.70
C ALA A 343 16.20 3.95 -10.06
N SER A 344 16.99 4.25 -11.10
CA SER A 344 16.50 4.60 -12.44
C SER A 344 15.50 3.59 -13.01
N GLU A 345 15.75 2.31 -12.82
CA GLU A 345 14.91 1.22 -13.31
C GLU A 345 13.54 1.20 -12.63
N ASP A 346 13.53 1.23 -11.30
CA ASP A 346 12.29 1.24 -10.51
C ASP A 346 11.48 2.51 -10.79
N ARG A 347 12.16 3.65 -10.92
CA ARG A 347 11.54 4.93 -11.30
C ARG A 347 10.92 4.88 -12.69
N LEU A 348 11.61 4.29 -13.67
CA LEU A 348 11.11 4.11 -15.03
C LEU A 348 9.83 3.29 -15.03
N VAL A 349 9.84 2.15 -14.33
CA VAL A 349 8.68 1.27 -14.22
C VAL A 349 7.53 1.99 -13.52
N LEU A 350 7.76 2.73 -12.44
CA LEU A 350 6.69 3.46 -11.75
C LEU A 350 6.08 4.57 -12.60
N LEU A 351 6.89 5.28 -13.40
CA LEU A 351 6.38 6.26 -14.36
C LEU A 351 5.58 5.60 -15.49
N ALA A 352 6.01 4.42 -15.97
CA ALA A 352 5.24 3.64 -16.94
C ALA A 352 3.90 3.18 -16.35
N ARG A 353 3.92 2.64 -15.11
CA ARG A 353 2.73 2.22 -14.36
C ARG A 353 1.79 3.38 -14.07
N LEU A 354 2.31 4.59 -13.83
CA LEU A 354 1.51 5.80 -13.70
C LEU A 354 0.85 6.18 -15.04
N ALA A 355 1.59 6.16 -16.15
CA ALA A 355 1.05 6.45 -17.48
C ALA A 355 -0.03 5.43 -17.91
N GLU A 356 0.13 4.16 -17.54
CA GLU A 356 -0.89 3.12 -17.73
C GLU A 356 -2.15 3.43 -16.89
N ALA A 357 -2.01 3.77 -15.61
CA ALA A 357 -3.14 4.11 -14.73
C ALA A 357 -3.88 5.39 -15.16
N MET A 358 -3.15 6.37 -15.68
CA MET A 358 -3.70 7.63 -16.18
C MET A 358 -4.30 7.52 -17.59
N SER A 359 -4.16 6.37 -18.25
CA SER A 359 -4.74 6.13 -19.56
C SER A 359 -6.27 6.08 -19.50
N PRO A 360 -6.99 6.61 -20.51
CA PRO A 360 -8.43 6.35 -20.68
C PRO A 360 -8.76 4.86 -20.84
N ALA A 361 -7.81 4.05 -21.29
CA ALA A 361 -7.94 2.60 -21.42
C ALA A 361 -7.46 1.84 -20.15
N PHE A 362 -7.31 2.54 -19.02
CA PHE A 362 -6.95 1.90 -17.75
C PHE A 362 -8.01 0.86 -17.37
N ASP A 363 -7.55 -0.39 -17.17
CA ASP A 363 -8.36 -1.50 -16.72
C ASP A 363 -7.71 -2.12 -15.49
N PRO A 364 -8.32 -1.96 -14.30
CA PRO A 364 -7.80 -2.52 -13.05
C PRO A 364 -7.58 -4.03 -13.10
N THR A 365 -8.39 -4.78 -13.87
CA THR A 365 -8.33 -6.25 -13.89
C THR A 365 -7.01 -6.74 -14.50
N THR A 366 -6.60 -6.13 -15.60
CA THR A 366 -5.32 -6.44 -16.27
C THR A 366 -4.15 -5.70 -15.63
N TYR A 367 -4.39 -4.53 -15.02
CA TYR A 367 -3.35 -3.75 -14.36
C TYR A 367 -2.82 -4.43 -13.09
N PHE A 368 -3.69 -4.86 -12.17
CA PHE A 368 -3.27 -5.44 -10.89
C PHE A 368 -2.98 -6.95 -10.97
N CYS A 369 -3.62 -7.66 -11.91
CA CYS A 369 -3.39 -9.08 -12.17
C CYS A 369 -2.84 -9.27 -13.60
N PRO A 370 -1.62 -8.80 -13.90
CA PRO A 370 -1.09 -8.94 -15.25
C PRO A 370 -0.91 -10.41 -15.57
N LEU A 371 -1.64 -10.93 -16.56
CA LEU A 371 -1.40 -12.28 -17.06
C LEU A 371 0.07 -12.35 -17.48
N GLU A 372 0.82 -13.31 -16.92
CA GLU A 372 2.09 -13.68 -17.52
C GLU A 372 1.73 -14.22 -18.90
N SER A 373 2.04 -13.45 -19.94
CA SER A 373 1.93 -13.97 -21.30
C SER A 373 2.75 -15.25 -21.34
N PRO A 374 2.16 -16.41 -21.69
CA PRO A 374 2.95 -17.62 -21.89
C PRO A 374 4.02 -17.27 -22.93
N CYS A 375 5.27 -17.55 -22.59
CA CYS A 375 6.39 -17.45 -23.53
C CYS A 375 5.95 -18.18 -24.81
N PRO A 376 6.05 -17.57 -26.02
CA PRO A 376 5.84 -18.34 -27.23
C PRO A 376 6.85 -19.49 -27.18
N ALA A 377 6.37 -20.73 -27.15
CA ALA A 377 7.24 -21.87 -27.33
C ALA A 377 8.01 -21.66 -28.64
N LEU A 378 9.34 -21.72 -28.53
CA LEU A 378 10.28 -21.57 -29.65
C LEU A 378 9.99 -22.56 -30.77
#